data_AF-A0A2U9BAN9-F1
#
_entry.id   AF-A0A2U9BAN9-F1
#
_cell.length_a   1.000
_cell.length_b   1.000
_cell.length_c   1.000
_cell.angle_alpha   90.00
_cell.angle_beta   90.00
_cell.angle_gamma   90.00
#
_symmetry.space_group_name_H-M   'P 1'
#
loop_
_entity.id
_entity.type
_entity.pdbx_description
1 polymer ?
#
loop_
_entity_poly.entity_id
_entity_poly.type
_entity_poly.pdbx_seq_one_letter_code
_entity_poly.pdbx_strand_id
1 'polypeptide(L)'
;MAAVDVEDESILASIFRDSFPDSWRDNPDFTAYLSELSSFGVDKLSREPERLAEERAQILQQTRELAFSNYQTFIRTADCTEHIYRDFGRVESSVSRLLDKLPGFGEKCRGFVKQAEEIGASRRMNSLTLNRHTEILEILEIPQLMDTCVRNGYYEEALELAAYVKRLERKHSSLPVIQGIVREVRQSTQLMLNQLLQQLRSNSQLPVCLRVIGYLRRMDVFTEAELRVKFLQARGTWLNSMLAAVPEDDAYFHITKTIEACRVHLFDIITQYRAIFSDEDPLVAPVGGGQVPVNEAAIFHGWVVQKVAEFLETLERDLQRGVGGRLDSLLGQCMYFGLSFSRVGADFRGQLAPMFQRVAAETFSRAVQEAVDKFQEDMNMYTLISLPSMLGGTIPPVAPGVQPGTLQPPMSLLDFQPLACFLNHILTAFNDLRLCCPVGLAQDVTRCLEDALKKVTRQILVFHRAEESAFSTRERELFVQFCCSYAEDLLPFLNRCLQLLFPPAQIALVLGVPPTQLHRYDSLGCIDIAAALQPLDFVLPQRETLAPPPPAPEVDIDAELSSLALETPIKEQRPDPEPTLTPGESESAAELTEVKSEDGEDDDEEFSLD
;
A
#
# COMPACT_ATOMS: atom_id res chain seq x y z
N MET A 1 -72.72 118.45 51.80
CA MET A 1 -72.52 119.61 50.88
C MET A 1 -73.68 120.59 51.02
N ALA A 2 -73.65 121.41 52.07
CA ALA A 2 -74.07 122.80 52.00
C ALA A 2 -72.75 123.58 51.95
N ALA A 3 -72.55 124.40 50.91
CA ALA A 3 -71.32 125.15 50.73
C ALA A 3 -71.23 126.20 51.84
N VAL A 4 -70.30 126.01 52.78
CA VAL A 4 -69.95 127.02 53.79
C VAL A 4 -69.17 128.11 53.07
N ASP A 5 -69.59 129.35 53.27
CA ASP A 5 -69.04 130.53 52.59
C ASP A 5 -67.55 130.67 52.92
N VAL A 6 -66.72 130.93 51.91
CA VAL A 6 -65.25 130.97 52.02
C VAL A 6 -64.78 132.06 53.01
N GLU A 7 -65.65 133.05 53.28
CA GLU A 7 -65.41 134.08 54.29
C GLU A 7 -65.52 133.55 55.74
N ASP A 8 -66.36 132.54 56.02
CA ASP A 8 -66.51 131.93 57.34
C ASP A 8 -65.33 131.00 57.69
N GLU A 9 -64.76 130.29 56.70
CA GLU A 9 -63.51 129.51 56.86
C GLU A 9 -62.33 130.40 57.25
N SER A 10 -62.21 131.59 56.64
CA SER A 10 -61.16 132.56 56.96
C SER A 10 -61.28 133.09 58.40
N ILE A 11 -62.51 133.32 58.88
CA ILE A 11 -62.76 133.80 60.24
C ILE A 11 -62.44 132.70 61.26
N LEU A 12 -62.93 131.47 61.05
CA LEU A 12 -62.67 130.33 61.95
C LEU A 12 -61.18 129.95 61.98
N ALA A 13 -60.48 130.00 60.85
CA ALA A 13 -59.04 129.78 60.77
C ALA A 13 -58.21 130.88 61.46
N SER A 14 -58.74 132.11 61.57
CA SER A 14 -58.06 133.23 62.22
C SER A 14 -58.25 133.26 63.75
N ILE A 15 -59.36 132.73 64.28
CA ILE A 15 -59.65 132.69 65.73
C ILE A 15 -58.89 131.54 66.44
N PHE A 16 -58.69 130.39 65.78
CA PHE A 16 -58.10 129.18 66.39
C PHE A 16 -56.68 128.83 65.89
N ARG A 17 -55.92 129.85 65.45
CA ARG A 17 -54.65 129.69 64.72
C ARG A 17 -53.60 128.79 65.38
N ASP A 18 -53.59 128.70 66.71
CA ASP A 18 -52.59 127.98 67.50
C ASP A 18 -53.17 126.82 68.35
N SER A 19 -54.42 126.40 68.10
CA SER A 19 -55.11 125.43 68.97
C SER A 19 -55.10 123.98 68.49
N PHE A 20 -54.68 123.68 67.25
CA PHE A 20 -54.77 122.33 66.65
C PHE A 20 -53.54 121.95 65.79
N PRO A 21 -53.11 120.67 65.74
CA PRO A 21 -52.03 120.20 64.87
C PRO A 21 -52.38 120.27 63.37
N ASP A 22 -51.43 120.64 62.50
CA ASP A 22 -51.66 120.87 61.07
C ASP A 22 -52.24 119.67 60.32
N SER A 23 -51.92 118.44 60.72
CA SER A 23 -52.41 117.20 60.12
C SER A 23 -53.91 116.94 60.34
N TRP A 24 -54.60 117.74 61.16
CA TRP A 24 -56.04 117.62 61.37
C TRP A 24 -56.87 118.50 60.43
N ARG A 25 -56.26 119.53 59.81
CA ARG A 25 -56.94 120.40 58.84
C ARG A 25 -57.36 119.66 57.57
N ASP A 26 -56.62 118.60 57.19
CA ASP A 26 -56.89 117.79 56.00
C ASP A 26 -57.93 116.68 56.22
N ASN A 27 -58.38 116.46 57.46
CA ASN A 27 -59.36 115.43 57.76
C ASN A 27 -60.79 115.99 57.52
N PRO A 28 -61.55 115.45 56.55
CA PRO A 28 -62.91 115.92 56.27
C PRO A 28 -63.84 115.79 57.47
N ASP A 29 -63.63 114.78 58.32
CA ASP A 29 -64.43 114.55 59.52
C ASP A 29 -64.18 115.62 60.60
N PHE A 30 -62.96 116.16 60.67
CA PHE A 30 -62.61 117.25 61.59
C PHE A 30 -63.29 118.56 61.20
N THR A 31 -63.32 118.88 59.90
CA THR A 31 -63.96 120.09 59.37
C THR A 31 -65.47 120.03 59.54
N ALA A 32 -66.08 118.86 59.29
CA ALA A 32 -67.50 118.64 59.53
C ALA A 32 -67.86 118.82 61.02
N TYR A 33 -67.05 118.27 61.93
CA TYR A 33 -67.28 118.37 63.36
C TYR A 33 -67.13 119.82 63.90
N LEU A 34 -66.17 120.60 63.38
CA LEU A 34 -66.04 122.03 63.71
C LEU A 34 -67.25 122.85 63.28
N SER A 35 -67.82 122.56 62.09
CA SER A 35 -69.05 123.21 61.64
C SER A 35 -70.24 122.86 62.55
N GLU A 36 -70.32 121.62 63.02
CA GLU A 36 -71.35 121.15 63.94
C GLU A 36 -71.22 121.84 65.32
N LEU A 37 -70.00 121.99 65.83
CA LEU A 37 -69.68 122.75 67.04
C LEU A 37 -70.13 124.22 66.93
N SER A 38 -69.90 124.88 65.79
CA SER A 38 -70.31 126.29 65.59
C SER A 38 -71.83 126.49 65.57
N SER A 39 -72.61 125.42 65.32
CA SER A 39 -74.07 125.44 65.33
C SER A 39 -74.69 125.21 66.71
N PHE A 40 -73.89 124.92 67.73
CA PHE A 40 -74.37 124.60 69.07
C PHE A 40 -74.51 125.86 69.96
N GLY A 41 -75.63 125.95 70.68
CA GLY A 41 -75.80 126.95 71.74
C GLY A 41 -74.87 126.69 72.93
N VAL A 42 -74.61 127.74 73.74
CA VAL A 42 -73.64 127.73 74.86
C VAL A 42 -73.83 126.55 75.84
N ASP A 43 -75.07 126.14 76.11
CA ASP A 43 -75.37 124.98 76.98
C ASP A 43 -74.99 123.62 76.38
N LYS A 44 -74.99 123.48 75.05
CA LYS A 44 -74.55 122.24 74.38
C LYS A 44 -73.04 122.19 74.23
N LEU A 45 -72.40 123.33 73.93
CA LEU A 45 -70.94 123.40 73.77
C LEU A 45 -70.20 123.06 75.08
N SER A 46 -70.77 123.40 76.24
CA SER A 46 -70.16 123.12 77.54
C SER A 46 -70.18 121.64 77.94
N ARG A 47 -71.07 120.81 77.36
CA ARG A 47 -71.19 119.36 77.65
C ARG A 47 -70.48 118.46 76.64
N GLU A 48 -70.03 119.00 75.52
CA GLU A 48 -69.40 118.22 74.45
C GLU A 48 -68.07 117.55 74.85
N PRO A 49 -67.18 118.18 75.66
CA PRO A 49 -65.94 117.53 76.10
C PRO A 49 -66.19 116.30 76.98
N GLU A 50 -67.22 116.34 77.83
CA GLU A 50 -67.61 115.21 78.68
C GLU A 50 -68.13 114.04 77.84
N ARG A 51 -68.94 114.32 76.81
CA ARG A 51 -69.45 113.31 75.87
C ARG A 51 -68.32 112.59 75.13
N LEU A 52 -67.35 113.34 74.59
CA LEU A 52 -66.19 112.75 73.89
C LEU A 52 -65.30 111.92 74.82
N ALA A 53 -65.15 112.33 76.08
CA ALA A 53 -64.40 111.57 77.07
C ALA A 53 -65.09 110.23 77.39
N GLU A 54 -66.43 110.22 77.51
CA GLU A 54 -67.20 108.99 77.68
C GLU A 54 -67.09 108.06 76.46
N GLU A 55 -67.20 108.59 75.24
CA GLU A 55 -67.11 107.78 74.01
C GLU A 55 -65.72 107.16 73.82
N ARG A 56 -64.65 107.92 74.10
CA ARG A 56 -63.27 107.38 74.08
C ARG A 56 -63.08 106.28 75.12
N ALA A 57 -63.59 106.48 76.34
CA ALA A 57 -63.52 105.47 77.39
C ALA A 57 -64.27 104.19 76.95
N GLN A 58 -65.42 104.34 76.29
CA GLN A 58 -66.20 103.24 75.76
C GLN A 58 -65.45 102.46 74.66
N ILE A 59 -64.81 103.12 73.70
CA ILE A 59 -64.03 102.46 72.64
C ILE A 59 -62.81 101.73 73.20
N LEU A 60 -62.10 102.34 74.15
CA LEU A 60 -60.96 101.67 74.82
C LEU A 60 -61.42 100.45 75.61
N GLN A 61 -62.58 100.55 76.26
CA GLN A 61 -63.18 99.42 76.96
C GLN A 61 -63.58 98.32 75.98
N GLN A 62 -64.22 98.64 74.87
CA GLN A 62 -64.56 97.69 73.79
C GLN A 62 -63.32 97.02 73.18
N THR A 63 -62.24 97.77 72.99
CA THR A 63 -60.99 97.21 72.43
C THR A 63 -60.29 96.28 73.43
N ARG A 64 -60.29 96.65 74.71
CA ARG A 64 -59.80 95.78 75.78
C ARG A 64 -60.69 94.55 75.95
N GLU A 65 -62.00 94.70 75.87
CA GLU A 65 -62.95 93.58 75.89
C GLU A 65 -62.73 92.67 74.68
N LEU A 66 -62.49 93.21 73.48
CA LEU A 66 -62.23 92.40 72.29
C LEU A 66 -60.90 91.65 72.37
N ALA A 67 -59.85 92.30 72.88
CA ALA A 67 -58.54 91.70 73.11
C ALA A 67 -58.61 90.65 74.22
N PHE A 68 -59.38 90.88 75.28
CA PHE A 68 -59.56 89.95 76.39
C PHE A 68 -60.55 88.83 76.08
N SER A 69 -61.61 89.07 75.30
CA SER A 69 -62.56 88.04 74.87
C SER A 69 -61.91 87.09 73.87
N ASN A 70 -60.96 87.58 73.07
CA ASN A 70 -60.33 86.81 72.00
C ASN A 70 -58.83 86.54 72.21
N TYR A 71 -58.27 86.71 73.42
CA TYR A 71 -56.84 86.48 73.68
C TYR A 71 -56.40 85.04 73.32
N GLN A 72 -57.29 84.06 73.53
CA GLN A 72 -57.03 82.66 73.16
C GLN A 72 -56.84 82.49 71.66
N THR A 73 -57.55 83.26 70.83
CA THR A 73 -57.40 83.20 69.37
C THR A 73 -56.03 83.73 68.95
N PHE A 74 -55.53 84.79 69.59
CA PHE A 74 -54.18 85.32 69.32
C PHE A 74 -53.07 84.34 69.74
N ILE A 75 -53.17 83.74 70.93
CA ILE A 75 -52.20 82.72 71.38
C ILE A 75 -52.23 81.51 70.44
N ARG A 76 -53.42 80.98 70.11
CA ARG A 76 -53.55 79.88 69.16
C ARG A 76 -52.97 80.22 67.78
N THR A 77 -53.12 81.47 67.32
CA THR A 77 -52.56 81.89 66.03
C THR A 77 -51.03 81.96 66.08
N ALA A 78 -50.45 82.44 67.18
CA ALA A 78 -49.00 82.44 67.39
C ALA A 78 -48.44 81.01 67.49
N ASP A 79 -49.07 80.14 68.30
CA ASP A 79 -48.68 78.73 68.46
C ASP A 79 -48.79 77.98 67.13
N CYS A 80 -49.88 78.17 66.37
CA CYS A 80 -50.03 77.60 65.03
C CYS A 80 -48.93 78.08 64.08
N THR A 81 -48.53 79.35 64.16
CA THR A 81 -47.47 79.91 63.31
C THR A 81 -46.10 79.30 63.65
N GLU A 82 -45.79 79.13 64.94
CA GLU A 82 -44.56 78.46 65.39
C GLU A 82 -44.52 76.99 64.95
N HIS A 83 -45.63 76.27 65.11
CA HIS A 83 -45.78 74.90 64.65
C HIS A 83 -45.55 74.79 63.14
N ILE A 84 -46.15 75.68 62.35
CA ILE A 84 -45.98 75.74 60.90
C ILE A 84 -44.51 75.95 60.52
N TYR A 85 -43.81 76.90 61.16
CA TYR A 85 -42.40 77.14 60.89
C TYR A 85 -41.52 75.92 61.17
N ARG A 86 -41.77 75.23 62.30
CA ARG A 86 -41.05 74.01 62.65
C ARG A 86 -41.30 72.89 61.65
N ASP A 87 -42.56 72.72 61.21
CA ASP A 87 -42.92 71.70 60.24
C ASP A 87 -42.33 72.01 58.86
N PHE A 88 -42.28 73.27 58.43
CA PHE A 88 -41.57 73.67 57.22
C PHE A 88 -40.07 73.37 57.30
N GLY A 89 -39.40 73.65 58.42
CA GLY A 89 -37.99 73.29 58.60
C GLY A 89 -37.75 71.77 58.56
N ARG A 90 -38.69 70.97 59.08
CA ARG A 90 -38.65 69.51 58.96
C ARG A 90 -38.80 69.05 57.51
N VAL A 91 -39.74 69.65 56.78
CA VAL A 91 -39.95 69.37 55.35
C VAL A 91 -38.70 69.72 54.55
N GLU A 92 -38.13 70.90 54.74
CA GLU A 92 -36.89 71.33 54.07
C GLU A 92 -35.73 70.36 54.34
N SER A 93 -35.53 69.96 55.59
CA SER A 93 -34.48 68.99 55.95
C SER A 93 -34.71 67.59 55.34
N SER A 94 -35.96 67.21 55.13
CA SER A 94 -36.33 65.91 54.56
C SER A 94 -36.19 65.92 53.04
N VAL A 95 -36.58 67.03 52.39
CA VAL A 95 -36.40 67.26 50.95
C VAL A 95 -34.92 67.33 50.60
N SER A 96 -34.11 68.03 51.40
CA SER A 96 -32.65 68.09 51.18
C SER A 96 -32.01 66.71 51.27
N ARG A 97 -32.36 65.92 52.30
CA ARG A 97 -31.87 64.53 52.42
C ARG A 97 -32.32 63.64 51.26
N LEU A 98 -33.51 63.87 50.72
CA LEU A 98 -33.99 63.13 49.55
C LEU A 98 -33.19 63.50 48.30
N LEU A 99 -32.98 64.81 48.06
CA LEU A 99 -32.20 65.30 46.92
C LEU A 99 -30.75 64.81 46.96
N ASP A 100 -30.14 64.72 48.14
CA ASP A 100 -28.76 64.21 48.30
C ASP A 100 -28.66 62.69 48.05
N LYS A 101 -29.62 61.90 48.55
CA LYS A 101 -29.54 60.43 48.53
C LYS A 101 -30.11 59.79 47.26
N LEU A 102 -31.07 60.43 46.59
CA LEU A 102 -31.75 59.88 45.42
C LEU A 102 -30.80 59.62 44.24
N PRO A 103 -29.82 60.50 43.90
CA PRO A 103 -28.87 60.23 42.83
C PRO A 103 -27.98 59.02 43.11
N GLY A 104 -27.44 58.91 44.33
CA GLY A 104 -26.60 57.77 44.74
C GLY A 104 -27.37 56.45 44.79
N PHE A 105 -28.66 56.49 45.14
CA PHE A 105 -29.55 55.34 45.01
C PHE A 105 -29.76 54.96 43.53
N GLY A 106 -30.03 55.94 42.67
CA GLY A 106 -30.20 55.74 41.22
C GLY A 106 -28.97 55.12 40.54
N GLU A 107 -27.76 55.55 40.91
CA GLU A 107 -26.51 54.95 40.43
C GLU A 107 -26.33 53.51 40.87
N LYS A 108 -26.61 53.20 42.15
CA LYS A 108 -26.56 51.83 42.66
C LYS A 108 -27.59 50.94 41.98
N CYS A 109 -28.80 51.43 41.71
CA CYS A 109 -29.80 50.70 40.94
C CYS A 109 -29.33 50.41 39.50
N ARG A 110 -28.71 51.39 38.81
CA ARG A 110 -28.13 51.16 37.49
C ARG A 110 -27.01 50.13 37.52
N GLY A 111 -26.13 50.19 38.52
CA GLY A 111 -25.07 49.20 38.74
C GLY A 111 -25.64 47.80 38.98
N PHE A 112 -26.69 47.70 39.82
CA PHE A 112 -27.39 46.44 40.08
C PHE A 112 -28.02 45.87 38.82
N VAL A 113 -28.70 46.67 38.00
CA VAL A 113 -29.29 46.20 36.73
C VAL A 113 -28.21 45.64 35.81
N LYS A 114 -27.09 46.36 35.63
CA LYS A 114 -25.97 45.89 34.80
C LYS A 114 -25.40 44.55 35.31
N GLN A 115 -25.15 44.45 36.61
CA GLN A 115 -24.65 43.21 37.22
C GLN A 115 -25.67 42.07 37.10
N ALA A 116 -26.96 42.35 37.29
CA ALA A 116 -28.01 41.36 37.15
C ALA A 116 -28.14 40.86 35.70
N GLU A 117 -27.94 41.72 34.70
CA GLU A 117 -27.90 41.35 33.29
C GLU A 117 -26.68 40.46 32.95
N GLU A 118 -25.50 40.81 33.47
CA GLU A 118 -24.27 40.01 33.31
C GLU A 118 -24.42 38.62 33.97
N ILE A 119 -24.93 38.58 35.21
CA ILE A 119 -25.23 37.32 35.91
C ILE A 119 -26.30 36.53 35.15
N GLY A 120 -27.34 37.20 34.65
CA GLY A 120 -28.38 36.59 33.85
C GLY A 120 -27.85 35.99 32.55
N ALA A 121 -26.96 36.69 31.85
CA ALA A 121 -26.30 36.19 30.65
C ALA A 121 -25.39 35.00 30.95
N SER A 122 -24.57 35.08 32.00
CA SER A 122 -23.71 33.98 32.44
C SER A 122 -24.53 32.75 32.85
N ARG A 123 -25.61 32.93 33.62
CA ARG A 123 -26.52 31.85 34.01
C ARG A 123 -27.19 31.22 32.80
N ARG A 124 -27.67 32.02 31.84
CA ARG A 124 -28.23 31.51 30.58
C ARG A 124 -27.23 30.67 29.82
N MET A 125 -25.98 31.14 29.68
CA MET A 125 -24.91 30.39 29.04
C MET A 125 -24.64 29.07 29.77
N ASN A 126 -24.48 29.10 31.08
CA ASN A 126 -24.22 27.90 31.90
C ASN A 126 -25.38 26.91 31.82
N SER A 127 -26.63 27.38 31.87
CA SER A 127 -27.80 26.51 31.71
C SER A 127 -27.88 25.89 30.31
N LEU A 128 -27.53 26.63 29.26
CA LEU A 128 -27.48 26.08 27.91
C LEU A 128 -26.39 25.01 27.77
N THR A 129 -25.19 25.27 28.27
CA THR A 129 -24.09 24.30 28.29
C THR A 129 -24.47 23.06 29.09
N LEU A 130 -25.07 23.22 30.27
CA LEU A 130 -25.54 22.09 31.08
C LEU A 130 -26.62 21.28 30.36
N ASN A 131 -27.54 21.93 29.65
CA ASN A 131 -28.58 21.21 28.89
C ASN A 131 -28.02 20.44 27.69
N ARG A 132 -26.88 20.86 27.13
CA ARG A 132 -26.24 20.24 25.96
C ARG A 132 -24.93 19.52 26.28
N HIS A 133 -24.62 19.33 27.57
CA HIS A 133 -23.32 18.81 28.00
C HIS A 133 -23.05 17.40 27.46
N THR A 134 -24.08 16.56 27.35
CA THR A 134 -23.96 15.20 26.80
C THR A 134 -23.56 15.22 25.33
N GLU A 135 -24.24 16.03 24.51
CA GLU A 135 -23.93 16.20 23.08
C GLU A 135 -22.51 16.76 22.87
N ILE A 136 -22.07 17.68 23.74
CA ILE A 136 -20.71 18.22 23.71
C ILE A 136 -19.69 17.14 24.07
N LEU A 137 -19.97 16.33 25.09
CA LEU A 137 -19.11 15.26 25.55
C LEU A 137 -18.96 14.17 24.47
N GLU A 138 -20.04 13.78 23.79
CA GLU A 138 -19.98 12.85 22.65
C GLU A 138 -19.00 13.33 21.57
N ILE A 139 -18.98 14.64 21.25
CA ILE A 139 -18.05 15.22 20.28
C ILE A 139 -16.59 15.17 20.79
N LEU A 140 -16.39 15.43 22.09
CA LEU A 140 -15.08 15.39 22.72
C LEU A 140 -14.53 13.97 22.87
N GLU A 141 -15.38 12.95 22.89
CA GLU A 141 -15.00 11.54 22.97
C GLU A 141 -14.64 10.91 21.61
N ILE A 142 -14.96 11.58 20.49
CA ILE A 142 -14.66 11.07 19.13
C ILE A 142 -13.20 10.65 18.95
N PRO A 143 -12.17 11.41 19.40
CA PRO A 143 -10.78 10.97 19.28
C PRO A 143 -10.50 9.66 20.02
N GLN A 144 -11.05 9.48 21.22
CA GLN A 144 -10.88 8.26 22.01
C GLN A 144 -11.59 7.07 21.37
N LEU A 145 -12.80 7.29 20.83
CA LEU A 145 -13.53 6.27 20.08
C LEU A 145 -12.78 5.88 18.81
N MET A 146 -12.25 6.85 18.07
CA MET A 146 -11.44 6.63 16.87
C MET A 146 -10.19 5.80 17.17
N ASP A 147 -9.44 6.14 18.22
CA ASP A 147 -8.25 5.35 18.62
C ASP A 147 -8.63 3.92 18.99
N THR A 148 -9.76 3.73 19.69
CA THR A 148 -10.30 2.42 20.06
C THR A 148 -10.68 1.60 18.82
N CYS A 149 -11.41 2.19 17.87
CA CYS A 149 -11.79 1.54 16.62
C CYS A 149 -10.56 1.09 15.81
N VAL A 150 -9.56 1.97 15.65
CA VAL A 150 -8.35 1.67 14.90
C VAL A 150 -7.53 0.57 15.57
N ARG A 151 -7.34 0.61 16.90
CA ARG A 151 -6.59 -0.42 17.63
C ARG A 151 -7.24 -1.80 17.57
N ASN A 152 -8.56 -1.85 17.58
CA ASN A 152 -9.32 -3.10 17.53
C ASN A 152 -9.59 -3.61 16.10
N GLY A 153 -9.19 -2.87 15.06
CA GLY A 153 -9.39 -3.25 13.66
C GLY A 153 -10.81 -3.00 13.12
N TYR A 154 -11.62 -2.21 13.82
CA TYR A 154 -12.94 -1.74 13.40
C TYR A 154 -12.80 -0.58 12.40
N TYR A 155 -12.28 -0.91 11.21
CA TYR A 155 -11.89 0.10 10.22
C TYR A 155 -13.09 0.74 9.51
N GLU A 156 -14.23 0.08 9.41
CA GLU A 156 -15.44 0.66 8.80
C GLU A 156 -15.97 1.81 9.64
N GLU A 157 -16.10 1.58 10.95
CA GLU A 157 -16.53 2.56 11.94
C GLU A 157 -15.53 3.71 12.05
N ALA A 158 -14.22 3.40 12.03
CA ALA A 158 -13.17 4.43 12.01
C ALA A 158 -13.27 5.34 10.77
N LEU A 159 -13.58 4.79 9.59
CA LEU A 159 -13.79 5.57 8.37
C LEU A 159 -15.04 6.46 8.46
N GLU A 160 -16.12 5.98 9.08
CA GLU A 160 -17.33 6.77 9.31
C GLU A 160 -17.07 7.94 10.27
N LEU A 161 -16.34 7.71 11.36
CA LEU A 161 -15.91 8.74 12.30
C LEU A 161 -15.02 9.78 11.61
N ALA A 162 -14.04 9.35 10.82
CA ALA A 162 -13.20 10.25 10.04
C ALA A 162 -14.01 11.11 9.06
N ALA A 163 -15.01 10.54 8.39
CA ALA A 163 -15.90 11.26 7.50
C ALA A 163 -16.78 12.27 8.27
N TYR A 164 -17.27 11.90 9.46
CA TYR A 164 -18.01 12.81 10.34
C TYR A 164 -17.17 14.00 10.77
N VAL A 165 -15.94 13.76 11.22
CA VAL A 165 -15.00 14.81 11.66
C VAL A 165 -14.60 15.73 10.49
N LYS A 166 -14.41 15.19 9.28
CA LYS A 166 -14.17 16.01 8.06
C LYS A 166 -15.36 16.92 7.73
N ARG A 167 -16.60 16.47 7.97
CA ARG A 167 -17.81 17.33 7.84
C ARG A 167 -17.87 18.38 8.95
N LEU A 168 -17.46 18.04 10.17
CA LEU A 168 -17.41 18.94 11.31
C LEU A 168 -16.39 20.08 11.10
N GLU A 169 -15.20 19.73 10.60
CA GLU A 169 -14.15 20.69 10.22
C GLU A 169 -14.66 21.72 9.20
N ARG A 170 -15.37 21.26 8.15
CA ARG A 170 -15.92 22.15 7.12
C ARG A 170 -16.95 23.15 7.67
N LYS A 171 -17.74 22.75 8.67
CA LYS A 171 -18.79 23.61 9.26
C LYS A 171 -18.25 24.57 10.32
N HIS A 172 -17.25 24.15 11.10
CA HIS A 172 -16.81 24.85 12.31
C HIS A 172 -15.28 25.02 12.38
N SER A 173 -14.66 25.40 11.26
CA SER A 173 -13.20 25.52 11.13
C SER A 173 -12.56 26.56 12.05
N SER A 174 -13.32 27.57 12.50
CA SER A 174 -12.81 28.65 13.38
C SER A 174 -12.65 28.23 14.84
N LEU A 175 -13.22 27.09 15.27
CA LEU A 175 -13.20 26.65 16.66
C LEU A 175 -11.91 25.86 16.99
N PRO A 176 -11.07 26.32 17.94
CA PRO A 176 -9.82 25.64 18.28
C PRO A 176 -9.99 24.20 18.77
N VAL A 177 -11.07 23.91 19.49
CA VAL A 177 -11.38 22.57 20.01
C VAL A 177 -11.62 21.59 18.86
N ILE A 178 -12.38 22.01 17.83
CA ILE A 178 -12.63 21.19 16.64
C ILE A 178 -11.32 20.93 15.88
N GLN A 179 -10.44 21.92 15.78
CA GLN A 179 -9.12 21.73 15.19
C GLN A 179 -8.24 20.75 15.99
N GLY A 180 -8.39 20.71 17.32
CA GLY A 180 -7.77 19.68 18.17
C GLY A 180 -8.26 18.28 17.83
N ILE A 181 -9.59 18.07 17.81
CA ILE A 181 -10.23 16.79 17.45
C ILE A 181 -9.78 16.31 16.07
N VAL A 182 -9.79 17.20 15.07
CA VAL A 182 -9.35 16.87 13.70
C VAL A 182 -7.90 16.38 13.68
N ARG A 183 -7.01 16.99 14.47
CA ARG A 183 -5.60 16.60 14.55
C ARG A 183 -5.43 15.21 15.14
N GLU A 184 -6.10 14.93 16.25
CA GLU A 184 -6.03 13.62 16.92
C GLU A 184 -6.61 12.52 16.03
N VAL A 185 -7.77 12.76 15.40
CA VAL A 185 -8.39 11.80 14.47
C VAL A 185 -7.47 11.54 13.27
N ARG A 186 -6.82 12.57 12.71
CA ARG A 186 -5.83 12.40 11.63
C ARG A 186 -4.64 11.54 12.09
N GLN A 187 -4.18 11.67 13.33
CA GLN A 187 -3.12 10.82 13.88
C GLN A 187 -3.55 9.35 13.96
N SER A 188 -4.77 9.07 14.45
CA SER A 188 -5.31 7.71 14.45
C SER A 188 -5.55 7.16 13.03
N THR A 189 -5.98 8.01 12.08
CA THR A 189 -6.09 7.62 10.66
C THR A 189 -4.72 7.26 10.05
N GLN A 190 -3.64 7.94 10.43
CA GLN A 190 -2.29 7.57 10.01
C GLN A 190 -1.84 6.22 10.59
N LEU A 191 -2.20 5.92 11.84
CA LEU A 191 -1.96 4.60 12.43
C LEU A 191 -2.72 3.51 11.64
N MET A 192 -3.99 3.73 11.35
CA MET A 192 -4.82 2.85 10.53
C MET A 192 -4.20 2.58 9.16
N LEU A 193 -3.72 3.63 8.49
CA LEU A 193 -3.03 3.53 7.20
C LEU A 193 -1.82 2.57 7.28
N ASN A 194 -1.00 2.72 8.30
CA ASN A 194 0.18 1.86 8.50
C ASN A 194 -0.22 0.40 8.79
N GLN A 195 -1.25 0.17 9.60
CA GLN A 195 -1.77 -1.18 9.87
C GLN A 195 -2.30 -1.86 8.60
N LEU A 196 -3.07 -1.14 7.78
CA LEU A 196 -3.60 -1.64 6.50
C LEU A 196 -2.47 -1.98 5.51
N LEU A 197 -1.47 -1.09 5.37
CA LEU A 197 -0.30 -1.37 4.53
C LEU A 197 0.52 -2.56 5.05
N GLN A 198 0.63 -2.71 6.37
CA GLN A 198 1.31 -3.85 6.99
C GLN A 198 0.57 -5.17 6.74
N GLN A 199 -0.77 -5.16 6.72
CA GLN A 199 -1.56 -6.35 6.35
C GLN A 199 -1.24 -6.78 4.90
N LEU A 200 -1.10 -5.85 3.95
CA LEU A 200 -0.72 -6.18 2.57
C LEU A 200 0.70 -6.77 2.45
N ARG A 201 1.59 -6.46 3.39
CA ARG A 201 2.96 -7.02 3.48
C ARG A 201 3.02 -8.42 4.12
N SER A 202 1.89 -9.00 4.49
CA SER A 202 1.79 -10.34 5.05
C SER A 202 1.22 -11.34 4.04
N ASN A 203 1.18 -12.63 4.40
CA ASN A 203 0.51 -13.64 3.57
C ASN A 203 -1.03 -13.47 3.64
N SER A 204 -1.57 -12.61 2.78
CA SER A 204 -2.99 -12.29 2.71
C SER A 204 -3.65 -12.90 1.48
N GLN A 205 -4.83 -13.48 1.69
CA GLN A 205 -5.70 -13.98 0.62
C GLN A 205 -6.44 -12.84 -0.08
N LEU A 206 -6.91 -13.09 -1.31
CA LEU A 206 -7.62 -12.12 -2.15
C LEU A 206 -8.77 -11.38 -1.42
N PRO A 207 -9.67 -12.03 -0.65
CA PRO A 207 -10.75 -11.32 0.04
C PRO A 207 -10.25 -10.28 1.04
N VAL A 208 -9.11 -10.55 1.71
CA VAL A 208 -8.49 -9.60 2.64
C VAL A 208 -7.89 -8.43 1.87
N CYS A 209 -7.17 -8.70 0.78
CA CYS A 209 -6.59 -7.65 -0.08
C CYS A 209 -7.67 -6.72 -0.66
N LEU A 210 -8.80 -7.28 -1.12
CA LEU A 210 -9.95 -6.50 -1.59
C LEU A 210 -10.52 -5.58 -0.52
N ARG A 211 -10.74 -6.08 0.71
CA ARG A 211 -11.22 -5.27 1.83
C ARG A 211 -10.24 -4.15 2.18
N VAL A 212 -8.95 -4.48 2.32
CA VAL A 212 -7.91 -3.52 2.68
C VAL A 212 -7.79 -2.41 1.62
N ILE A 213 -7.74 -2.76 0.33
CA ILE A 213 -7.71 -1.77 -0.75
C ILE A 213 -9.01 -0.97 -0.80
N GLY A 214 -10.16 -1.59 -0.52
CA GLY A 214 -11.44 -0.90 -0.35
C GLY A 214 -11.40 0.18 0.74
N TYR A 215 -10.80 -0.13 1.90
CA TYR A 215 -10.59 0.86 2.97
C TYR A 215 -9.64 1.96 2.52
N LEU A 216 -8.50 1.62 1.89
CA LEU A 216 -7.53 2.60 1.40
C LEU A 216 -8.13 3.55 0.34
N ARG A 217 -9.01 3.05 -0.54
CA ARG A 217 -9.78 3.88 -1.48
C ARG A 217 -10.71 4.85 -0.72
N ARG A 218 -11.43 4.38 0.29
CA ARG A 218 -12.33 5.21 1.13
C ARG A 218 -11.59 6.26 1.97
N MET A 219 -10.32 6.02 2.31
CA MET A 219 -9.49 7.00 3.02
C MET A 219 -9.17 8.23 2.16
N ASP A 220 -9.23 8.11 0.82
CA ASP A 220 -9.03 9.23 -0.11
C ASP A 220 -7.64 9.89 0.07
N VAL A 221 -6.62 9.08 0.39
CA VAL A 221 -5.22 9.51 0.60
C VAL A 221 -4.35 9.27 -0.63
N PHE A 222 -4.73 8.31 -1.48
CA PHE A 222 -3.98 7.91 -2.66
C PHE A 222 -4.86 7.97 -3.90
N THR A 223 -4.27 8.40 -5.01
CA THR A 223 -4.82 8.20 -6.36
C THR A 223 -4.83 6.71 -6.72
N GLU A 224 -5.62 6.32 -7.73
CA GLU A 224 -5.68 4.92 -8.16
C GLU A 224 -4.31 4.40 -8.66
N ALA A 225 -3.53 5.24 -9.34
CA ALA A 225 -2.15 4.91 -9.73
C ALA A 225 -1.23 4.70 -8.51
N GLU A 226 -1.33 5.55 -7.48
CA GLU A 226 -0.56 5.39 -6.24
C GLU A 226 -0.98 4.13 -5.47
N LEU A 227 -2.28 3.79 -5.43
CA LEU A 227 -2.76 2.56 -4.80
C LEU A 227 -2.17 1.31 -5.48
N ARG A 228 -2.14 1.28 -6.82
CA ARG A 228 -1.50 0.19 -7.59
C ARG A 228 -0.03 0.04 -7.21
N VAL A 229 0.71 1.15 -7.17
CA VAL A 229 2.13 1.16 -6.77
C VAL A 229 2.29 0.68 -5.33
N LYS A 230 1.49 1.19 -4.39
CA LYS A 230 1.57 0.79 -2.97
C LYS A 230 1.23 -0.69 -2.77
N PHE A 231 0.24 -1.21 -3.48
CA PHE A 231 -0.09 -2.62 -3.47
C PHE A 231 1.08 -3.47 -3.97
N LEU A 232 1.62 -3.17 -5.15
CA LEU A 232 2.75 -3.91 -5.73
C LEU A 232 4.02 -3.81 -4.88
N GLN A 233 4.28 -2.66 -4.26
CA GLN A 233 5.38 -2.47 -3.31
C GLN A 233 5.19 -3.34 -2.05
N ALA A 234 3.99 -3.35 -1.47
CA ALA A 234 3.71 -4.14 -0.28
C ALA A 234 3.81 -5.64 -0.56
N ARG A 235 3.19 -6.12 -1.64
CA ARG A 235 3.26 -7.52 -2.07
C ARG A 235 4.66 -7.92 -2.52
N GLY A 236 5.39 -7.03 -3.18
CA GLY A 236 6.80 -7.24 -3.54
C GLY A 236 7.71 -7.35 -2.32
N THR A 237 7.47 -6.54 -1.28
CA THR A 237 8.21 -6.64 0.00
C THR A 237 7.96 -7.99 0.66
N TRP A 238 6.70 -8.45 0.66
CA TRP A 238 6.34 -9.76 1.18
C TRP A 238 7.02 -10.90 0.39
N LEU A 239 6.94 -10.87 -0.94
CA LEU A 239 7.62 -11.86 -1.79
C LEU A 239 9.12 -11.91 -1.50
N ASN A 240 9.78 -10.76 -1.45
CA ASN A 240 11.22 -10.69 -1.16
C ASN A 240 11.54 -11.29 0.21
N SER A 241 10.68 -11.10 1.22
CA SER A 241 10.87 -11.74 2.53
C SER A 241 10.74 -13.28 2.48
N MET A 242 9.91 -13.81 1.58
CA MET A 242 9.77 -15.25 1.38
C MET A 242 10.96 -15.83 0.62
N LEU A 243 11.46 -15.12 -0.38
CA LEU A 243 12.67 -15.53 -1.11
C LEU A 243 13.92 -15.45 -0.23
N ALA A 244 14.04 -14.42 0.62
CA ALA A 244 15.15 -14.29 1.57
C ALA A 244 15.16 -15.37 2.67
N ALA A 245 14.06 -16.10 2.86
CA ALA A 245 13.99 -17.21 3.79
C ALA A 245 14.48 -18.54 3.19
N VAL A 246 14.75 -18.59 1.88
CA VAL A 246 15.27 -19.80 1.22
C VAL A 246 16.77 -19.96 1.55
N PRO A 247 17.22 -21.12 2.05
CA PRO A 247 18.62 -21.36 2.33
C PRO A 247 19.51 -21.27 1.08
N GLU A 248 20.62 -20.55 1.16
CA GLU A 248 21.57 -20.36 0.05
C GLU A 248 22.74 -21.38 0.06
N ASP A 249 22.76 -22.35 0.98
CA ASP A 249 23.91 -23.27 1.18
C ASP A 249 24.20 -24.12 -0.07
N ASP A 250 23.18 -24.78 -0.61
CA ASP A 250 23.26 -25.57 -1.84
C ASP A 250 22.57 -24.85 -2.99
N ALA A 251 23.31 -24.60 -4.08
CA ALA A 251 22.82 -23.84 -5.22
C ALA A 251 21.63 -24.53 -5.91
N TYR A 252 21.65 -25.87 -6.04
CA TYR A 252 20.54 -26.63 -6.64
C TYR A 252 19.26 -26.55 -5.79
N PHE A 253 19.39 -26.75 -4.48
CA PHE A 253 18.28 -26.62 -3.54
C PHE A 253 17.71 -25.20 -3.52
N HIS A 254 18.58 -24.18 -3.42
CA HIS A 254 18.19 -22.78 -3.41
C HIS A 254 17.38 -22.41 -4.66
N ILE A 255 17.89 -22.72 -5.86
CA ILE A 255 17.18 -22.36 -7.09
C ILE A 255 15.88 -23.13 -7.28
N THR A 256 15.84 -24.42 -6.93
CA THR A 256 14.61 -25.24 -7.02
C THR A 256 13.51 -24.65 -6.13
N LYS A 257 13.85 -24.27 -4.90
CA LYS A 257 12.91 -23.66 -3.96
C LYS A 257 12.52 -22.25 -4.37
N THR A 258 13.45 -21.49 -4.94
CA THR A 258 13.19 -20.17 -5.51
C THR A 258 12.23 -20.23 -6.69
N ILE A 259 12.37 -21.19 -7.61
CA ILE A 259 11.44 -21.41 -8.73
C ILE A 259 10.03 -21.70 -8.21
N GLU A 260 9.91 -22.61 -7.24
CA GLU A 260 8.63 -22.98 -6.63
C GLU A 260 7.96 -21.78 -5.96
N ALA A 261 8.69 -21.06 -5.11
CA ALA A 261 8.20 -19.89 -4.38
C ALA A 261 7.83 -18.74 -5.32
N CYS A 262 8.71 -18.39 -6.28
CA CYS A 262 8.43 -17.36 -7.28
C CYS A 262 7.19 -17.71 -8.09
N ARG A 263 7.09 -18.92 -8.63
CA ARG A 263 5.95 -19.33 -9.47
C ARG A 263 4.62 -19.19 -8.74
N VAL A 264 4.53 -19.70 -7.51
CA VAL A 264 3.28 -19.67 -6.73
C VAL A 264 2.97 -18.25 -6.29
N HIS A 265 3.90 -17.58 -5.62
CA HIS A 265 3.62 -16.29 -4.99
C HIS A 265 3.51 -15.13 -5.99
N LEU A 266 4.29 -15.11 -7.07
CA LEU A 266 4.09 -14.11 -8.12
C LEU A 266 2.74 -14.31 -8.81
N PHE A 267 2.33 -15.55 -9.09
CA PHE A 267 1.03 -15.83 -9.70
C PHE A 267 -0.12 -15.37 -8.80
N ASP A 268 -0.02 -15.59 -7.49
CA ASP A 268 -1.00 -15.09 -6.52
C ASP A 268 -1.06 -13.56 -6.53
N ILE A 269 0.09 -12.88 -6.51
CA ILE A 269 0.13 -11.40 -6.52
C ILE A 269 -0.48 -10.85 -7.82
N ILE A 270 -0.16 -11.46 -8.96
CA ILE A 270 -0.70 -11.11 -10.27
C ILE A 270 -2.22 -11.28 -10.29
N THR A 271 -2.71 -12.43 -9.80
CA THR A 271 -4.14 -12.73 -9.76
C THR A 271 -4.86 -11.75 -8.83
N GLN A 272 -4.26 -11.46 -7.68
CA GLN A 272 -4.79 -10.46 -6.74
C GLN A 272 -4.83 -9.07 -7.35
N TYR A 273 -3.77 -8.65 -8.04
CA TYR A 273 -3.71 -7.37 -8.71
C TYR A 273 -4.84 -7.22 -9.73
N ARG A 274 -4.98 -8.19 -10.65
CA ARG A 274 -6.00 -8.17 -11.70
C ARG A 274 -7.44 -8.17 -11.16
N ALA A 275 -7.66 -8.84 -10.02
CA ALA A 275 -8.97 -8.86 -9.37
C ALA A 275 -9.30 -7.53 -8.65
N ILE A 276 -8.30 -6.81 -8.15
CA ILE A 276 -8.47 -5.56 -7.40
C ILE A 276 -8.50 -4.34 -8.33
N PHE A 277 -7.64 -4.35 -9.34
CA PHE A 277 -7.43 -3.32 -10.33
C PHE A 277 -7.80 -3.93 -11.67
N SER A 278 -9.08 -3.80 -12.04
CA SER A 278 -9.50 -4.18 -13.39
C SER A 278 -8.83 -3.23 -14.37
N ASP A 279 -7.91 -3.77 -15.17
CA ASP A 279 -7.37 -3.06 -16.33
C ASP A 279 -8.45 -3.12 -17.42
N GLU A 280 -9.48 -2.27 -17.31
CA GLU A 280 -10.38 -2.02 -18.43
C GLU A 280 -9.53 -1.54 -19.62
N ASP A 281 -9.71 -2.21 -20.76
CA ASP A 281 -8.95 -2.03 -22.00
C ASP A 281 -8.73 -0.54 -22.31
N PRO A 282 -7.51 -0.10 -22.67
CA PRO A 282 -7.23 1.28 -23.10
C PRO A 282 -7.81 1.59 -24.50
N LEU A 283 -8.91 0.96 -24.90
CA LEU A 283 -9.62 1.21 -26.16
C LEU A 283 -10.55 2.43 -26.10
N VAL A 284 -10.69 3.08 -24.95
CA VAL A 284 -11.38 4.38 -24.83
C VAL A 284 -10.43 5.42 -24.27
N ALA A 285 -9.61 6.00 -25.14
CA ALA A 285 -8.91 7.24 -24.81
C ALA A 285 -9.95 8.32 -24.44
N PRO A 286 -9.82 9.03 -23.31
CA PRO A 286 -10.68 10.16 -23.03
C PRO A 286 -10.35 11.27 -24.03
N VAL A 287 -11.28 11.55 -24.94
CA VAL A 287 -11.27 12.78 -25.73
C VAL A 287 -11.65 13.91 -24.76
N GLY A 288 -10.68 14.41 -23.99
CA GLY A 288 -10.87 15.60 -23.17
C GLY A 288 -9.99 15.66 -21.93
N GLY A 289 -9.08 16.64 -21.90
CA GLY A 289 -8.36 17.08 -20.70
C GLY A 289 -6.85 16.85 -20.80
N GLY A 290 -6.07 17.93 -20.83
CA GLY A 290 -4.61 17.95 -21.01
C GLY A 290 -3.77 17.42 -19.84
N GLN A 291 -4.14 16.28 -19.24
CA GLN A 291 -3.28 15.50 -18.36
C GLN A 291 -2.72 14.33 -19.16
N VAL A 292 -1.40 14.13 -19.14
CA VAL A 292 -0.76 12.95 -19.73
C VAL A 292 -1.42 11.71 -19.10
N PRO A 293 -2.12 10.86 -19.86
CA PRO A 293 -2.72 9.67 -19.28
C PRO A 293 -1.59 8.79 -18.76
N VAL A 294 -1.49 8.65 -17.43
CA VAL A 294 -0.60 7.66 -16.83
C VAL A 294 -1.12 6.31 -17.29
N ASN A 295 -0.31 5.57 -18.05
CA ASN A 295 -0.69 4.22 -18.46
C ASN A 295 -0.65 3.32 -17.22
N GLU A 296 -1.79 3.20 -16.55
CA GLU A 296 -1.91 2.49 -15.28
C GLU A 296 -1.55 1.00 -15.43
N ALA A 297 -1.84 0.41 -16.59
CA ALA A 297 -1.45 -0.95 -16.95
C ALA A 297 0.07 -1.11 -17.10
N ALA A 298 0.79 -0.06 -17.52
CA ALA A 298 2.25 -0.11 -17.62
C ALA A 298 2.93 -0.27 -16.26
N ILE A 299 2.30 0.21 -15.16
CA ILE A 299 2.82 0.02 -13.80
C ILE A 299 2.89 -1.46 -13.46
N PHE A 300 1.82 -2.20 -13.77
CA PHE A 300 1.75 -3.63 -13.55
C PHE A 300 2.75 -4.40 -14.41
N HIS A 301 2.74 -4.16 -15.72
CA HIS A 301 3.64 -4.86 -16.65
C HIS A 301 5.11 -4.57 -16.36
N GLY A 302 5.46 -3.32 -16.03
CA GLY A 302 6.81 -2.95 -15.62
C GLY A 302 7.25 -3.68 -14.35
N TRP A 303 6.36 -3.81 -13.36
CA TRP A 303 6.64 -4.57 -12.14
C TRP A 303 6.82 -6.07 -12.41
N VAL A 304 6.00 -6.69 -13.27
CA VAL A 304 6.13 -8.11 -13.64
C VAL A 304 7.46 -8.34 -14.36
N VAL A 305 7.82 -7.49 -15.32
CA VAL A 305 9.11 -7.58 -16.03
C VAL A 305 10.28 -7.46 -15.07
N GLN A 306 10.22 -6.52 -14.13
CA GLN A 306 11.24 -6.37 -13.09
C GLN A 306 11.37 -7.66 -12.25
N LYS A 307 10.25 -8.27 -11.83
CA LYS A 307 10.29 -9.50 -11.03
C LYS A 307 10.80 -10.71 -11.78
N VAL A 308 10.51 -10.81 -13.08
CA VAL A 308 11.10 -11.83 -13.95
C VAL A 308 12.60 -11.61 -14.10
N ALA A 309 13.05 -10.36 -14.28
CA ALA A 309 14.48 -10.05 -14.37
C ALA A 309 15.23 -10.41 -13.07
N GLU A 310 14.70 -10.04 -11.90
CA GLU A 310 15.27 -10.41 -10.59
C GLU A 310 15.39 -11.94 -10.42
N PHE A 311 14.40 -12.70 -10.90
CA PHE A 311 14.46 -14.16 -10.93
C PHE A 311 15.54 -14.70 -11.88
N LEU A 312 15.64 -14.15 -13.09
CA LEU A 312 16.64 -14.58 -14.07
C LEU A 312 18.07 -14.29 -13.59
N GLU A 313 18.30 -13.15 -12.94
CA GLU A 313 19.60 -12.84 -12.30
C GLU A 313 19.94 -13.85 -11.20
N THR A 314 18.95 -14.22 -10.37
CA THR A 314 19.12 -15.23 -9.32
C THR A 314 19.42 -16.61 -9.91
N LEU A 315 18.71 -17.00 -10.96
CA LEU A 315 18.94 -18.23 -11.71
C LEU A 315 20.34 -18.26 -12.32
N GLU A 316 20.78 -17.16 -12.94
CA GLU A 316 22.14 -17.07 -13.52
C GLU A 316 23.22 -17.27 -12.46
N ARG A 317 23.08 -16.60 -11.33
CA ARG A 317 24.01 -16.68 -10.21
C ARG A 317 24.11 -18.10 -9.66
N ASP A 318 22.99 -18.78 -9.45
CA ASP A 318 22.99 -20.14 -8.91
C ASP A 318 23.51 -21.16 -9.91
N LEU A 319 23.20 -20.98 -11.20
CA LEU A 319 23.78 -21.77 -12.28
C LEU A 319 25.32 -21.66 -12.31
N GLN A 320 25.87 -20.45 -12.15
CA GLN A 320 27.31 -20.21 -12.09
C GLN A 320 27.99 -20.83 -10.86
N ARG A 321 27.27 -20.91 -9.72
CA ARG A 321 27.77 -21.60 -8.51
C ARG A 321 27.88 -23.11 -8.69
N GLY A 322 27.15 -23.67 -9.66
CA GLY A 322 27.14 -25.08 -10.00
C GLY A 322 25.95 -25.82 -9.39
N VAL A 323 25.05 -26.29 -10.25
CA VAL A 323 23.79 -26.98 -9.86
C VAL A 323 23.87 -28.50 -9.99
N GLY A 324 25.07 -29.06 -10.11
CA GLY A 324 25.30 -30.50 -10.30
C GLY A 324 24.79 -31.03 -11.64
N GLY A 325 24.60 -32.36 -11.73
CA GLY A 325 24.27 -33.06 -12.98
C GLY A 325 22.78 -33.04 -13.40
N ARG A 326 21.89 -32.40 -12.65
CA ARG A 326 20.42 -32.40 -12.91
C ARG A 326 19.94 -31.13 -13.61
N LEU A 327 20.67 -30.72 -14.64
CA LEU A 327 20.39 -29.49 -15.39
C LEU A 327 19.07 -29.60 -16.17
N ASP A 328 18.72 -30.80 -16.64
CA ASP A 328 17.50 -31.15 -17.34
C ASP A 328 16.24 -30.91 -16.48
N SER A 329 16.26 -31.39 -15.23
CA SER A 329 15.18 -31.20 -14.27
C SER A 329 14.96 -29.72 -13.99
N LEU A 330 16.06 -28.98 -13.79
CA LEU A 330 16.00 -27.54 -13.53
C LEU A 330 15.46 -26.75 -14.74
N LEU A 331 15.92 -27.09 -15.94
CA LEU A 331 15.41 -26.50 -17.19
C LEU A 331 13.92 -26.77 -17.35
N GLY A 332 13.47 -28.01 -17.11
CA GLY A 332 12.06 -28.39 -17.16
C GLY A 332 11.19 -27.57 -16.20
N GLN A 333 11.66 -27.36 -14.96
CA GLN A 333 10.97 -26.53 -13.98
C GLN A 333 10.91 -25.05 -14.40
N CYS A 334 12.00 -24.48 -14.90
CA CYS A 334 12.03 -23.11 -15.42
C CYS A 334 11.13 -22.93 -16.64
N MET A 335 11.12 -23.90 -17.56
CA MET A 335 10.25 -23.90 -18.74
C MET A 335 8.77 -23.98 -18.35
N TYR A 336 8.43 -24.82 -17.38
CA TYR A 336 7.08 -24.91 -16.84
C TYR A 336 6.65 -23.61 -16.14
N PHE A 337 7.55 -23.00 -15.37
CA PHE A 337 7.32 -21.69 -14.76
C PHE A 337 7.04 -20.62 -15.84
N GLY A 338 7.90 -20.49 -16.86
CA GLY A 338 7.68 -19.55 -17.97
C GLY A 338 6.39 -19.82 -18.74
N LEU A 339 6.05 -21.10 -18.99
CA LEU A 339 4.79 -21.48 -19.63
C LEU A 339 3.57 -21.06 -18.79
N SER A 340 3.62 -21.23 -17.47
CA SER A 340 2.52 -20.82 -16.59
C SER A 340 2.26 -19.31 -16.62
N PHE A 341 3.31 -18.51 -16.87
CA PHE A 341 3.25 -17.06 -16.96
C PHE A 341 2.88 -16.55 -18.37
N SER A 342 2.91 -17.42 -19.39
CA SER A 342 2.40 -17.08 -20.73
C SER A 342 0.92 -16.68 -20.71
N ARG A 343 0.12 -17.27 -19.81
CA ARG A 343 -1.30 -16.92 -19.58
C ARG A 343 -1.50 -15.49 -19.07
N VAL A 344 -0.48 -14.93 -18.44
CA VAL A 344 -0.47 -13.55 -17.91
C VAL A 344 0.18 -12.59 -18.92
N GLY A 345 0.77 -13.11 -20.00
CA GLY A 345 1.51 -12.31 -20.99
C GLY A 345 2.97 -12.06 -20.62
N ALA A 346 3.57 -12.88 -19.74
CA ALA A 346 4.95 -12.74 -19.27
C ALA A 346 5.78 -14.02 -19.56
N ASP A 347 5.81 -14.46 -20.83
CA ASP A 347 6.62 -15.62 -21.23
C ASP A 347 8.10 -15.24 -21.37
N PHE A 348 8.94 -15.82 -20.52
CA PHE A 348 10.39 -15.59 -20.51
C PHE A 348 11.21 -16.80 -20.98
N ARG A 349 10.57 -17.85 -21.53
CA ARG A 349 11.28 -19.08 -21.94
C ARG A 349 12.37 -18.83 -22.98
N GLY A 350 12.19 -17.82 -23.84
CA GLY A 350 13.21 -17.40 -24.81
C GLY A 350 14.52 -16.93 -24.19
N GLN A 351 14.51 -16.46 -22.93
CA GLN A 351 15.71 -16.02 -22.21
C GLN A 351 16.41 -17.15 -21.47
N LEU A 352 15.74 -18.28 -21.23
CA LEU A 352 16.32 -19.42 -20.51
C LEU A 352 17.36 -20.15 -21.35
N ALA A 353 17.09 -20.37 -22.64
CA ALA A 353 17.91 -21.24 -23.48
C ALA A 353 19.41 -20.85 -23.51
N PRO A 354 19.80 -19.58 -23.71
CA PRO A 354 21.22 -19.18 -23.69
C PRO A 354 21.91 -19.43 -22.34
N MET A 355 21.18 -19.29 -21.23
CA MET A 355 21.73 -19.46 -19.88
C MET A 355 22.12 -20.92 -19.65
N PHE A 356 21.21 -21.84 -19.94
CA PHE A 356 21.44 -23.28 -19.78
C PHE A 356 22.43 -23.83 -20.81
N GLN A 357 22.42 -23.29 -22.04
CA GLN A 357 23.38 -23.64 -23.08
C GLN A 357 24.82 -23.36 -22.62
N ARG A 358 25.08 -22.16 -22.07
CA ARG A 358 26.40 -21.79 -21.56
C ARG A 358 26.87 -22.72 -20.44
N VAL A 359 26.01 -23.01 -19.46
CA VAL A 359 26.35 -23.88 -18.32
C VAL A 359 26.65 -25.31 -18.77
N ALA A 360 25.87 -25.84 -19.72
CA ALA A 360 26.09 -27.16 -20.30
C ALA A 360 27.43 -27.21 -21.06
N ALA A 361 27.75 -26.18 -21.86
CA ALA A 361 29.04 -26.08 -22.56
C ALA A 361 30.23 -26.01 -21.60
N GLU A 362 30.16 -25.17 -20.58
CA GLU A 362 31.21 -25.01 -19.56
C GLU A 362 31.41 -26.29 -18.76
N THR A 363 30.32 -26.95 -18.38
CA THR A 363 30.38 -28.22 -17.63
C THR A 363 31.00 -29.32 -18.48
N PHE A 364 30.59 -29.45 -19.74
CA PHE A 364 31.17 -30.41 -20.68
C PHE A 364 32.66 -30.12 -20.91
N SER A 365 33.03 -28.86 -21.18
CA SER A 365 34.41 -28.47 -21.42
C SER A 365 35.31 -28.75 -20.22
N ARG A 366 34.82 -28.55 -19.00
CA ARG A 366 35.55 -28.88 -17.77
C ARG A 366 35.74 -30.39 -17.63
N ALA A 367 34.68 -31.19 -17.82
CA ALA A 367 34.76 -32.65 -17.75
C ALA A 367 35.74 -33.23 -18.80
N VAL A 368 35.75 -32.68 -20.01
CA VAL A 368 36.70 -33.06 -21.06
C VAL A 368 38.13 -32.65 -20.70
N GLN A 369 38.33 -31.47 -20.13
CA GLN A 369 39.66 -31.03 -19.68
C GLN A 369 40.19 -31.93 -18.55
N GLU A 370 39.35 -32.28 -17.57
CA GLU A 370 39.68 -33.24 -16.52
C GLU A 370 40.06 -34.61 -17.10
N ALA A 371 39.36 -35.08 -18.14
CA ALA A 371 39.71 -36.32 -18.84
C ALA A 371 41.10 -36.26 -19.51
N VAL A 372 41.44 -35.13 -20.13
CA VAL A 372 42.75 -34.90 -20.76
C VAL A 372 43.86 -34.83 -19.72
N ASP A 373 43.64 -34.13 -18.61
CA ASP A 373 44.61 -34.01 -17.52
C ASP A 373 44.84 -35.38 -16.88
N LYS A 374 43.77 -36.17 -16.67
CA LYS A 374 43.88 -37.52 -16.13
C LYS A 374 44.60 -38.47 -17.07
N PHE A 375 44.35 -38.38 -18.37
CA PHE A 375 45.09 -39.14 -19.37
C PHE A 375 46.59 -38.79 -19.36
N GLN A 376 46.93 -37.51 -19.18
CA GLN A 376 48.33 -37.10 -19.06
C GLN A 376 49.01 -37.71 -17.84
N GLU A 377 48.35 -37.71 -16.68
CA GLU A 377 48.84 -38.36 -15.46
C GLU A 377 49.06 -39.86 -15.68
N ASP A 378 48.06 -40.53 -16.28
CA ASP A 378 48.10 -41.97 -16.53
C ASP A 378 49.22 -42.31 -17.52
N MET A 379 49.43 -41.49 -18.56
CA MET A 379 50.55 -41.64 -19.52
C MET A 379 51.92 -41.42 -18.89
N ASN A 380 52.07 -40.50 -17.92
CA ASN A 380 53.34 -40.29 -17.21
C ASN A 380 53.73 -41.49 -16.33
N MET A 381 52.75 -42.25 -15.85
CA MET A 381 52.95 -43.47 -15.06
C MET A 381 52.91 -44.75 -15.91
N TYR A 382 52.62 -44.62 -17.21
CA TYR A 382 52.38 -45.75 -18.07
C TYR A 382 53.68 -46.46 -18.43
N THR A 383 53.65 -47.79 -18.37
CA THR A 383 54.74 -48.66 -18.82
C THR A 383 54.17 -49.66 -19.82
N LEU A 384 54.88 -49.86 -20.94
CA LEU A 384 54.47 -50.78 -22.02
C LEU A 384 54.76 -52.23 -21.61
N ILE A 385 54.08 -52.72 -20.57
CA ILE A 385 54.19 -54.09 -20.12
C ILE A 385 53.04 -54.88 -20.75
N SER A 386 53.34 -56.00 -21.40
CA SER A 386 52.28 -56.94 -21.79
C SER A 386 51.59 -57.43 -20.53
N LEU A 387 50.34 -57.04 -20.29
CA LEU A 387 49.55 -57.70 -19.26
C LEU A 387 49.53 -59.21 -19.59
N PRO A 388 49.93 -60.10 -18.67
CA PRO A 388 49.60 -61.50 -18.82
C PRO A 388 48.08 -61.57 -18.96
N SER A 389 47.55 -62.26 -19.98
CA SER A 389 46.10 -62.48 -20.12
C SER A 389 45.56 -63.09 -18.82
N MET A 390 45.12 -62.24 -17.90
CA MET A 390 44.49 -62.60 -16.64
C MET A 390 43.04 -62.93 -16.95
N LEU A 391 42.84 -64.03 -17.67
CA LEU A 391 41.63 -64.83 -17.80
C LEU A 391 41.98 -66.04 -18.69
N GLY A 392 42.93 -66.86 -18.21
CA GLY A 392 43.16 -68.22 -18.72
C GLY A 392 42.04 -69.18 -18.35
N GLY A 393 40.78 -68.77 -18.59
CA GLY A 393 39.63 -69.66 -18.61
C GLY A 393 39.49 -70.24 -20.01
N THR A 394 39.42 -71.56 -20.13
CA THR A 394 39.36 -72.33 -21.38
C THR A 394 38.04 -72.19 -22.15
N ILE A 395 37.42 -71.00 -22.14
CA ILE A 395 36.20 -70.69 -22.88
C ILE A 395 36.45 -69.32 -23.53
N PRO A 396 36.45 -69.21 -24.88
CA PRO A 396 36.45 -67.89 -25.50
C PRO A 396 35.24 -67.12 -24.97
N PRO A 397 35.37 -65.87 -24.50
CA PRO A 397 34.20 -65.08 -24.21
C PRO A 397 33.44 -64.98 -25.52
N VAL A 398 32.26 -65.61 -25.57
CA VAL A 398 31.28 -65.36 -26.63
C VAL A 398 31.07 -63.86 -26.56
N ALA A 399 31.52 -63.13 -27.59
CA ALA A 399 31.18 -61.73 -27.74
C ALA A 399 29.65 -61.66 -27.60
N PRO A 400 29.09 -60.91 -26.62
CA PRO A 400 27.66 -60.75 -26.53
C PRO A 400 27.22 -60.25 -27.91
N GLY A 401 26.33 -60.99 -28.56
CA GLY A 401 25.91 -60.69 -29.93
C GLY A 401 25.58 -59.21 -30.04
N VAL A 402 26.21 -58.53 -30.99
CA VAL A 402 25.97 -57.12 -31.30
C VAL A 402 24.47 -56.98 -31.57
N GLN A 403 23.73 -56.48 -30.59
CA GLN A 403 22.35 -56.08 -30.85
C GLN A 403 22.42 -54.81 -31.70
N PRO A 404 21.80 -54.79 -32.90
CA PRO A 404 21.79 -53.60 -33.72
C PRO A 404 21.12 -52.47 -32.93
N GLY A 405 21.92 -51.48 -32.51
CA GLY A 405 21.45 -50.31 -31.74
C GLY A 405 22.17 -50.06 -30.41
N THR A 406 22.96 -50.99 -29.87
CA THR A 406 23.72 -50.74 -28.63
C THR A 406 25.16 -50.30 -28.94
N LEU A 407 25.54 -49.08 -28.53
CA LEU A 407 26.96 -48.68 -28.54
C LEU A 407 27.67 -49.38 -27.39
N GLN A 408 28.50 -50.37 -27.73
CA GLN A 408 29.41 -50.99 -26.79
C GLN A 408 30.82 -50.42 -26.99
N PRO A 409 31.53 -50.04 -25.90
CA PRO A 409 32.93 -49.63 -25.98
C PRO A 409 33.81 -50.73 -26.60
N PRO A 410 34.81 -50.38 -27.43
CA PRO A 410 35.73 -51.37 -28.00
C PRO A 410 36.54 -52.09 -26.92
N MET A 411 36.43 -53.42 -26.85
CA MET A 411 37.11 -54.23 -25.83
C MET A 411 38.64 -54.25 -26.00
N SER A 412 39.15 -53.96 -27.21
CA SER A 412 40.59 -53.81 -27.51
C SER A 412 41.26 -52.69 -26.70
N LEU A 413 40.49 -51.69 -26.25
CA LEU A 413 41.02 -50.60 -25.44
C LEU A 413 41.39 -51.04 -24.01
N LEU A 414 40.87 -52.17 -23.54
CA LEU A 414 41.20 -52.70 -22.20
C LEU A 414 42.66 -53.16 -22.09
N ASP A 415 43.29 -53.49 -23.22
CA ASP A 415 44.72 -53.81 -23.27
C ASP A 415 45.58 -52.56 -23.00
N PHE A 416 44.99 -51.36 -23.13
CA PHE A 416 45.65 -50.06 -23.00
C PHE A 416 44.91 -49.17 -21.99
N GLN A 417 45.20 -49.37 -20.70
CA GLN A 417 44.54 -48.68 -19.59
C GLN A 417 44.36 -47.16 -19.77
N PRO A 418 45.36 -46.36 -20.21
CA PRO A 418 45.16 -44.92 -20.39
C PRO A 418 44.05 -44.59 -21.40
N LEU A 419 43.94 -45.32 -22.52
CA LEU A 419 42.91 -45.10 -23.54
C LEU A 419 41.52 -45.48 -23.02
N ALA A 420 41.41 -46.61 -22.31
CA ALA A 420 40.16 -47.04 -21.68
C ALA A 420 39.67 -46.05 -20.62
N CYS A 421 40.58 -45.57 -19.76
CA CYS A 421 40.29 -44.54 -18.77
C CYS A 421 39.82 -43.24 -19.44
N PHE A 422 40.55 -42.74 -20.44
CA PHE A 422 40.15 -41.53 -21.18
C PHE A 422 38.76 -41.68 -21.81
N LEU A 423 38.49 -42.80 -22.48
CA LEU A 423 37.18 -43.06 -23.08
C LEU A 423 36.06 -43.01 -22.05
N ASN A 424 36.24 -43.64 -20.89
CA ASN A 424 35.22 -43.66 -19.83
C ASN A 424 34.90 -42.26 -19.28
N HIS A 425 35.90 -41.39 -19.15
CA HIS A 425 35.67 -40.01 -18.71
C HIS A 425 34.89 -39.22 -19.77
N ILE A 426 35.24 -39.36 -21.06
CA ILE A 426 34.49 -38.72 -22.15
C ILE A 426 33.06 -39.25 -22.24
N LEU A 427 32.85 -40.57 -22.06
CA LEU A 427 31.50 -41.15 -22.03
C LEU A 427 30.68 -40.63 -20.84
N THR A 428 31.31 -40.40 -19.70
CA THR A 428 30.65 -39.77 -18.55
C THR A 428 30.19 -38.35 -18.91
N ALA A 429 31.08 -37.54 -19.51
CA ALA A 429 30.74 -36.20 -19.98
C ALA A 429 29.61 -36.19 -21.02
N PHE A 430 29.59 -37.15 -21.94
CA PHE A 430 28.51 -37.32 -22.91
C PHE A 430 27.18 -37.72 -22.26
N ASN A 431 27.20 -38.62 -21.27
CA ASN A 431 26.00 -39.05 -20.58
C ASN A 431 25.36 -37.90 -19.79
N ASP A 432 26.17 -37.07 -19.13
CA ASP A 432 25.69 -35.89 -18.40
C ASP A 432 25.11 -34.84 -19.36
N LEU A 433 25.78 -34.59 -20.50
CA LEU A 433 25.28 -33.66 -21.51
C LEU A 433 23.98 -34.15 -22.17
N ARG A 434 23.79 -35.46 -22.35
CA ARG A 434 22.65 -36.06 -23.06
C ARG A 434 21.29 -35.60 -22.52
N LEU A 435 21.19 -35.40 -21.20
CA LEU A 435 19.94 -35.00 -20.55
C LEU A 435 19.52 -33.56 -20.88
N CYS A 436 20.49 -32.70 -21.20
CA CYS A 436 20.27 -31.31 -21.58
C CYS A 436 21.24 -30.94 -22.73
N CYS A 437 20.97 -31.46 -23.92
CA CYS A 437 21.81 -31.29 -25.11
C CYS A 437 21.14 -30.37 -26.16
N PRO A 438 21.21 -29.03 -26.01
CA PRO A 438 20.77 -28.11 -27.06
C PRO A 438 21.52 -28.35 -28.37
N VAL A 439 20.80 -28.42 -29.49
CA VAL A 439 21.41 -28.54 -30.84
C VAL A 439 22.39 -27.40 -31.12
N GLY A 440 22.17 -26.22 -30.53
CA GLY A 440 23.08 -25.08 -30.62
C GLY A 440 24.49 -25.34 -30.05
N LEU A 441 24.69 -26.38 -29.24
CA LEU A 441 26.00 -26.77 -28.71
C LEU A 441 26.81 -27.67 -29.63
N ALA A 442 26.24 -28.14 -30.75
CA ALA A 442 26.91 -29.12 -31.61
C ALA A 442 28.32 -28.67 -32.01
N GLN A 443 28.50 -27.40 -32.37
CA GLN A 443 29.81 -26.86 -32.75
C GLN A 443 30.78 -26.76 -31.56
N ASP A 444 30.33 -26.21 -30.44
CA ASP A 444 31.16 -25.98 -29.26
C ASP A 444 31.65 -27.31 -28.67
N VAL A 445 30.76 -28.30 -28.59
CA VAL A 445 31.06 -29.66 -28.11
C VAL A 445 32.02 -30.38 -29.06
N THR A 446 31.78 -30.28 -30.39
CA THR A 446 32.68 -30.87 -31.40
C THR A 446 34.08 -30.28 -31.29
N ARG A 447 34.21 -28.95 -31.27
CA ARG A 447 35.51 -28.25 -31.15
C ARG A 447 36.23 -28.57 -29.85
N CYS A 448 35.50 -28.60 -28.74
CA CYS A 448 36.05 -28.97 -27.43
C CYS A 448 36.65 -30.38 -27.45
N LEU A 449 35.93 -31.34 -28.04
CA LEU A 449 36.39 -32.71 -28.18
C LEU A 449 37.59 -32.83 -29.12
N GLU A 450 37.57 -32.15 -30.27
CA GLU A 450 38.70 -32.12 -31.20
C GLU A 450 39.97 -31.56 -30.56
N ASP A 451 39.85 -30.47 -29.81
CA ASP A 451 40.99 -29.87 -29.11
C ASP A 451 41.51 -30.79 -28.01
N ALA A 452 40.64 -31.52 -27.32
CA ALA A 452 41.03 -32.56 -26.38
C ALA A 452 41.78 -33.70 -27.07
N LEU A 453 41.30 -34.19 -28.21
CA LEU A 453 41.95 -35.24 -28.98
C LEU A 453 43.31 -34.80 -29.54
N LYS A 454 43.44 -33.55 -29.98
CA LYS A 454 44.74 -32.95 -30.37
C LYS A 454 45.71 -32.92 -29.19
N LYS A 455 45.25 -32.61 -27.97
CA LYS A 455 46.08 -32.66 -26.75
C LYS A 455 46.50 -34.09 -26.42
N VAL A 456 45.58 -35.05 -26.44
CA VAL A 456 45.86 -36.48 -26.24
C VAL A 456 46.90 -36.98 -27.25
N THR A 457 46.72 -36.68 -28.53
CA THR A 457 47.68 -37.03 -29.59
C THR A 457 49.07 -36.45 -29.33
N ARG A 458 49.15 -35.18 -28.90
CA ARG A 458 50.44 -34.56 -28.52
C ARG A 458 51.08 -35.26 -27.33
N GLN A 459 50.30 -35.69 -26.34
CA GLN A 459 50.82 -36.41 -25.17
C GLN A 459 51.37 -37.80 -25.56
N ILE A 460 50.67 -38.53 -26.44
CA ILE A 460 51.16 -39.80 -27.01
C ILE A 460 52.50 -39.57 -27.74
N LEU A 461 52.62 -38.49 -28.51
CA LEU A 461 53.86 -38.13 -29.21
C LEU A 461 55.00 -37.78 -28.25
N VAL A 462 54.71 -37.06 -27.17
CA VAL A 462 55.70 -36.73 -26.12
C VAL A 462 56.21 -37.99 -25.45
N PHE A 463 55.31 -38.93 -25.12
CA PHE A 463 55.67 -40.23 -24.57
C PHE A 463 56.57 -41.03 -25.52
N HIS A 464 56.21 -41.13 -26.81
CA HIS A 464 57.07 -41.77 -27.82
C HIS A 464 58.46 -41.15 -27.85
N ARG A 465 58.57 -39.82 -27.92
CA ARG A 465 59.88 -39.14 -27.99
C ARG A 465 60.73 -39.31 -26.74
N ALA A 466 60.11 -39.48 -25.57
CA ALA A 466 60.84 -39.72 -24.32
C ALA A 466 61.41 -41.14 -24.25
N GLU A 467 60.67 -42.13 -24.74
CA GLU A 467 60.97 -43.56 -24.56
C GLU A 467 61.49 -44.27 -25.82
N GLU A 468 61.48 -43.63 -27.00
CA GLU A 468 61.85 -44.27 -28.29
C GLU A 468 63.25 -44.91 -28.28
N SER A 469 64.23 -44.28 -27.60
CA SER A 469 65.58 -44.84 -27.48
C SER A 469 65.70 -45.99 -26.48
N ALA A 470 64.72 -46.15 -25.59
CA ALA A 470 64.70 -47.15 -24.52
C ALA A 470 63.84 -48.38 -24.86
N PHE A 471 62.96 -48.29 -25.88
CA PHE A 471 62.09 -49.40 -26.26
C PHE A 471 62.85 -50.65 -26.73
N SER A 472 62.47 -51.79 -26.16
CA SER A 472 62.71 -53.11 -26.75
C SER A 472 61.87 -53.29 -28.02
N THR A 473 62.24 -54.27 -28.87
CA THR A 473 61.46 -54.60 -30.08
C THR A 473 59.99 -54.90 -29.78
N ARG A 474 59.73 -55.56 -28.64
CA ARG A 474 58.37 -55.91 -28.19
C ARG A 474 57.57 -54.70 -27.70
N GLU A 475 58.21 -53.78 -26.98
CA GLU A 475 57.56 -52.53 -26.55
C GLU A 475 57.25 -51.62 -27.75
N ARG A 476 58.12 -51.60 -28.77
CA ARG A 476 57.86 -50.88 -30.02
C ARG A 476 56.63 -51.42 -30.75
N GLU A 477 56.46 -52.75 -30.81
CA GLU A 477 55.26 -53.38 -31.36
C GLU A 477 54.00 -53.06 -30.55
N LEU A 478 54.08 -53.12 -29.21
CA LEU A 478 52.97 -52.75 -28.32
C LEU A 478 52.59 -51.27 -28.45
N PHE A 479 53.56 -50.37 -28.65
CA PHE A 479 53.29 -48.96 -28.87
C PHE A 479 52.60 -48.69 -30.22
N VAL A 480 52.98 -49.42 -31.27
CA VAL A 480 52.26 -49.37 -32.55
C VAL A 480 50.82 -49.87 -32.39
N GLN A 481 50.61 -50.97 -31.65
CA GLN A 481 49.27 -51.46 -31.34
C GLN A 481 48.45 -50.44 -30.53
N PHE A 482 49.05 -49.77 -29.55
CA PHE A 482 48.42 -48.68 -28.81
C PHE A 482 47.96 -47.54 -29.74
N CYS A 483 48.84 -47.12 -30.67
CA CYS A 483 48.50 -46.07 -31.64
C CYS A 483 47.40 -46.52 -32.61
N CYS A 484 47.42 -47.78 -33.06
CA CYS A 484 46.35 -48.36 -33.89
C CYS A 484 45.02 -48.39 -33.13
N SER A 485 44.98 -48.82 -31.86
CA SER A 485 43.76 -48.80 -31.06
C SER A 485 43.24 -47.38 -30.80
N TYR A 486 44.13 -46.39 -30.63
CA TYR A 486 43.71 -44.98 -30.59
C TYR A 486 43.05 -44.53 -31.91
N ALA A 487 43.67 -44.86 -33.05
CA ALA A 487 43.26 -44.42 -34.38
C ALA A 487 42.01 -45.13 -34.94
N GLU A 488 41.92 -46.45 -34.75
CA GLU A 488 40.92 -47.31 -35.40
C GLU A 488 39.77 -47.68 -34.47
N ASP A 489 39.98 -47.70 -33.15
CA ASP A 489 38.93 -48.06 -32.19
C ASP A 489 38.37 -46.81 -31.48
N LEU A 490 39.22 -46.02 -30.81
CA LEU A 490 38.78 -44.92 -29.94
C LEU A 490 38.20 -43.74 -30.72
N LEU A 491 38.93 -43.21 -31.71
CA LEU A 491 38.48 -42.03 -32.48
C LEU A 491 37.16 -42.29 -33.25
N PRO A 492 37.00 -43.40 -34.00
CA PRO A 492 35.75 -43.66 -34.70
C PRO A 492 34.58 -43.90 -33.75
N PHE A 493 34.83 -44.54 -32.59
CA PHE A 493 33.81 -44.74 -31.57
C PHE A 493 33.33 -43.42 -30.97
N LEU A 494 34.25 -42.53 -30.59
CA LEU A 494 33.89 -41.19 -30.10
C LEU A 494 33.14 -40.36 -31.15
N ASN A 495 33.54 -40.44 -32.42
CA ASN A 495 32.82 -39.77 -33.50
C ASN A 495 31.39 -40.30 -33.64
N ARG A 496 31.19 -41.63 -33.50
CA ARG A 496 29.85 -42.22 -33.50
C ARG A 496 29.02 -41.79 -32.30
N CYS A 497 29.60 -41.71 -31.11
CA CYS A 497 28.93 -41.17 -29.91
C CYS A 497 28.48 -39.72 -30.14
N LEU A 498 29.35 -38.89 -30.71
CA LEU A 498 29.05 -37.48 -31.02
C LEU A 498 27.90 -37.35 -32.02
N GLN A 499 27.91 -38.16 -33.09
CA GLN A 499 26.83 -38.19 -34.09
C GLN A 499 25.50 -38.70 -33.54
N LEU A 500 25.51 -39.48 -32.45
CA LEU A 500 24.28 -39.87 -31.76
C LEU A 500 23.76 -38.79 -30.82
N LEU A 501 24.66 -38.02 -30.19
CA LEU A 501 24.28 -36.84 -29.40
C LEU A 501 23.75 -35.72 -30.29
N PHE A 502 24.34 -35.55 -31.48
CA PHE A 502 23.94 -34.58 -32.48
C PHE A 502 23.70 -35.26 -33.83
N PRO A 503 22.51 -35.85 -34.04
CA PRO A 503 22.18 -36.51 -35.29
C PRO A 503 22.33 -35.56 -36.49
N PRO A 504 23.14 -35.91 -37.51
CA PRO A 504 23.34 -35.05 -38.68
C PRO A 504 22.04 -34.65 -39.38
N ALA A 505 21.05 -35.55 -39.39
CA ALA A 505 19.72 -35.27 -39.93
C ALA A 505 18.98 -34.16 -39.16
N GLN A 506 19.14 -34.12 -37.82
CA GLN A 506 18.52 -33.09 -36.98
C GLN A 506 19.22 -31.75 -37.15
N ILE A 507 20.55 -31.73 -37.24
CA ILE A 507 21.33 -30.50 -37.51
C ILE A 507 20.95 -29.94 -38.89
N ALA A 508 20.88 -30.81 -39.92
CA ALA A 508 20.48 -30.47 -41.28
C ALA A 508 19.09 -29.81 -41.32
N LEU A 509 18.13 -30.40 -40.58
CA LEU A 509 16.76 -29.88 -40.45
C LEU A 509 16.72 -28.49 -39.80
N VAL A 510 17.48 -28.28 -38.71
CA VAL A 510 17.53 -26.97 -38.02
C VAL A 510 18.17 -25.89 -38.89
N LEU A 511 19.20 -26.25 -39.67
CA LEU A 511 19.87 -25.34 -40.60
C LEU A 511 19.11 -25.13 -41.92
N GLY A 512 18.07 -25.93 -42.20
CA GLY A 512 17.33 -25.89 -43.45
C GLY A 512 18.14 -26.33 -44.68
N VAL A 513 19.14 -27.20 -44.50
CA VAL A 513 20.02 -27.70 -45.58
C VAL A 513 19.89 -29.23 -45.73
N PRO A 514 20.11 -29.80 -46.93
CA PRO A 514 20.15 -31.25 -47.07
C PRO A 514 21.36 -31.85 -46.31
N PRO A 515 21.23 -33.05 -45.70
CA PRO A 515 22.32 -33.69 -44.95
C PRO A 515 23.62 -33.86 -45.75
N THR A 516 23.49 -34.01 -47.07
CA THR A 516 24.62 -34.11 -47.99
C THR A 516 25.48 -32.85 -48.02
N GLN A 517 24.98 -31.68 -47.62
CA GLN A 517 25.71 -30.41 -47.64
C GLN A 517 26.26 -30.01 -46.27
N LEU A 518 26.07 -30.83 -45.22
CA LEU A 518 26.48 -30.51 -43.85
C LEU A 518 28.00 -30.31 -43.72
N HIS A 519 28.78 -31.04 -44.52
CA HIS A 519 30.25 -30.93 -44.58
C HIS A 519 30.76 -29.53 -44.99
N ARG A 520 29.91 -28.68 -45.57
CA ARG A 520 30.26 -27.30 -45.96
C ARG A 520 30.24 -26.33 -44.77
N TYR A 521 29.71 -26.76 -43.63
CA TYR A 521 29.53 -25.94 -42.42
C TYR A 521 30.42 -26.44 -41.28
N ASP A 522 31.74 -26.55 -41.49
CA ASP A 522 32.71 -26.74 -40.40
C ASP A 522 32.56 -28.06 -39.59
N SER A 523 32.13 -29.15 -40.25
CA SER A 523 32.02 -30.50 -39.65
C SER A 523 31.18 -30.55 -38.35
N LEU A 524 30.04 -29.87 -38.31
CA LEU A 524 29.12 -29.89 -37.16
C LEU A 524 28.74 -31.31 -36.73
N GLY A 525 29.09 -31.69 -35.50
CA GLY A 525 28.79 -33.02 -34.95
C GLY A 525 29.66 -34.15 -35.54
N CYS A 526 30.77 -33.82 -36.21
CA CYS A 526 31.69 -34.78 -36.80
C CYS A 526 33.14 -34.40 -36.51
N ILE A 527 33.92 -35.34 -35.97
CA ILE A 527 35.34 -35.14 -35.65
C ILE A 527 36.17 -35.25 -36.92
N ASP A 528 37.07 -34.30 -37.16
CA ASP A 528 38.12 -34.46 -38.17
C ASP A 528 39.23 -35.41 -37.68
N ILE A 529 38.99 -36.71 -37.88
CA ILE A 529 39.90 -37.80 -37.50
C ILE A 529 41.27 -37.64 -38.18
N ALA A 530 41.31 -37.16 -39.43
CA ALA A 530 42.56 -36.99 -40.16
C ALA A 530 43.43 -35.88 -39.54
N ALA A 531 42.81 -34.74 -39.18
CA ALA A 531 43.51 -33.67 -38.48
C ALA A 531 44.00 -34.07 -37.09
N ALA A 532 43.24 -34.92 -36.38
CA ALA A 532 43.66 -35.44 -35.07
C ALA A 532 44.87 -36.39 -35.20
N LEU A 533 44.91 -37.24 -36.24
CA LEU A 533 45.96 -38.26 -36.44
C LEU A 533 47.22 -37.77 -37.15
N GLN A 534 47.17 -36.63 -37.85
CA GLN A 534 48.31 -36.07 -38.60
C GLN A 534 49.67 -36.11 -37.86
N PRO A 535 49.76 -35.84 -36.54
CA PRO A 535 51.03 -35.92 -35.81
C PRO A 535 51.58 -37.34 -35.62
N LEU A 536 50.78 -38.39 -35.79
CA LEU A 536 51.13 -39.81 -35.58
C LEU A 536 51.30 -40.60 -36.90
N ASP A 537 51.13 -39.97 -38.06
CA ASP A 537 51.22 -40.60 -39.38
C ASP A 537 52.54 -41.37 -39.62
N PHE A 538 53.63 -40.98 -38.95
CA PHE A 538 54.93 -41.65 -39.07
C PHE A 538 55.05 -42.95 -38.25
N VAL A 539 54.16 -43.15 -37.28
CA VAL A 539 54.10 -44.35 -36.40
C VAL A 539 53.05 -45.33 -36.90
N LEU A 540 51.93 -44.83 -37.41
CA LEU A 540 50.83 -45.65 -37.89
C LEU A 540 51.24 -46.43 -39.16
N PRO A 541 50.78 -47.68 -39.32
CA PRO A 541 50.95 -48.40 -40.57
C PRO A 541 50.39 -47.58 -41.72
N GLN A 542 51.16 -47.37 -42.80
CA GLN A 542 50.63 -46.71 -43.99
C GLN A 542 49.44 -47.51 -44.48
N ARG A 543 48.25 -46.90 -44.47
CA ARG A 543 47.07 -47.48 -45.13
C ARG A 543 47.45 -47.75 -46.58
N GLU A 544 47.57 -49.02 -46.95
CA GLU A 544 47.45 -49.40 -48.35
C GLU A 544 46.09 -48.88 -48.81
N THR A 545 46.10 -47.91 -49.73
CA THR A 545 44.91 -47.52 -50.47
C THR A 545 44.44 -48.72 -51.28
N LEU A 546 43.63 -49.58 -50.66
CA LEU A 546 42.72 -50.44 -51.38
C LEU A 546 41.78 -49.52 -52.15
N ALA A 547 41.77 -49.69 -53.47
CA ALA A 547 40.87 -49.02 -54.41
C ALA A 547 39.42 -48.99 -53.87
N PRO A 548 38.63 -47.97 -54.22
CA PRO A 548 37.24 -47.89 -53.76
C PRO A 548 36.50 -49.18 -54.14
N PRO A 549 35.71 -49.77 -53.22
CA PRO A 549 34.88 -50.91 -53.57
C PRO A 549 33.85 -50.47 -54.63
N PRO A 550 33.41 -51.38 -55.53
CA PRO A 550 32.35 -51.08 -56.48
C PRO A 550 31.07 -50.68 -55.71
N PRO A 551 30.20 -49.85 -56.30
CA PRO A 551 28.97 -49.43 -55.63
C PRO A 551 28.14 -50.67 -55.29
N ALA A 552 27.92 -50.88 -53.99
CA ALA A 552 26.92 -51.82 -53.50
C ALA A 552 25.52 -51.30 -53.87
N PRO A 553 24.55 -52.20 -54.14
CA PRO A 553 23.30 -51.87 -54.80
C PRO A 553 22.46 -50.90 -53.97
N GLU A 554 21.72 -50.04 -54.67
CA GLU A 554 20.69 -49.15 -54.12
C GLU A 554 19.82 -49.95 -53.14
N VAL A 555 19.95 -49.63 -51.85
CA VAL A 555 18.94 -50.00 -50.86
C VAL A 555 17.83 -48.98 -51.04
N ASP A 556 16.72 -49.48 -51.58
CA ASP A 556 15.48 -48.78 -51.83
C ASP A 556 14.97 -48.10 -50.54
N ILE A 557 15.06 -46.77 -50.50
CA ILE A 557 14.73 -45.93 -49.33
C ILE A 557 13.21 -45.98 -49.04
N ASP A 558 12.39 -46.48 -49.97
CA ASP A 558 10.95 -46.62 -49.78
C ASP A 558 10.54 -47.78 -48.86
N ALA A 559 11.44 -48.74 -48.58
CA ALA A 559 11.13 -49.90 -47.73
C ALA A 559 11.33 -49.65 -46.21
N GLU A 560 12.27 -48.79 -45.80
CA GLU A 560 12.48 -48.45 -44.37
C GLU A 560 11.63 -47.26 -43.90
N LEU A 561 11.09 -46.44 -44.81
CA LEU A 561 10.08 -45.42 -44.48
C LEU A 561 8.71 -46.02 -44.14
N SER A 562 8.46 -47.27 -44.50
CA SER A 562 7.18 -47.96 -44.28
C SER A 562 7.08 -48.69 -42.92
N SER A 563 8.18 -48.84 -42.17
CA SER A 563 8.20 -49.55 -40.88
C SER A 563 8.24 -48.62 -39.64
N LEU A 564 8.29 -47.29 -39.84
CA LEU A 564 8.14 -46.29 -38.79
C LEU A 564 6.79 -45.53 -38.83
N ALA A 565 5.89 -45.90 -39.75
CA ALA A 565 4.50 -45.48 -39.70
C ALA A 565 3.66 -46.54 -38.97
N LEU A 566 3.54 -46.41 -37.65
CA LEU A 566 2.37 -46.93 -36.95
C LEU A 566 1.46 -45.76 -36.58
N GLU A 567 0.27 -45.78 -37.18
CA GLU A 567 -0.86 -44.90 -36.96
C GLU A 567 -1.16 -44.72 -35.46
N THR A 568 -1.55 -43.52 -35.04
CA THR A 568 -2.97 -43.18 -34.99
C THR A 568 -3.24 -41.71 -35.34
N PRO A 569 -4.04 -41.42 -36.38
CA PRO A 569 -4.50 -40.07 -36.70
C PRO A 569 -5.75 -39.71 -35.89
N ILE A 570 -5.76 -38.49 -35.34
CA ILE A 570 -6.98 -37.80 -34.90
C ILE A 570 -7.73 -37.38 -36.19
N LYS A 571 -8.88 -38.00 -36.46
CA LYS A 571 -9.81 -37.57 -37.50
C LYS A 571 -10.67 -36.42 -36.97
N GLU A 572 -10.43 -35.22 -37.47
CA GLU A 572 -11.46 -34.18 -37.59
C GLU A 572 -12.33 -34.48 -38.83
N GLN A 573 -13.65 -34.54 -38.65
CA GLN A 573 -14.62 -34.52 -39.75
C GLN A 573 -15.54 -33.30 -39.59
N ARG A 574 -15.70 -32.55 -40.68
CA ARG A 574 -16.72 -31.51 -40.90
C ARG A 574 -17.51 -31.85 -42.21
N PRO A 575 -18.69 -31.25 -42.45
CA PRO A 575 -19.95 -32.01 -42.61
C PRO A 575 -20.52 -32.12 -44.04
N ASP A 576 -21.67 -32.81 -44.10
CA ASP A 576 -22.83 -32.75 -45.03
C ASP A 576 -22.91 -33.72 -46.22
N PRO A 577 -24.12 -34.09 -46.75
CA PRO A 577 -25.52 -33.71 -46.36
C PRO A 577 -26.53 -34.88 -46.18
N GLU A 578 -27.75 -34.52 -45.72
CA GLU A 578 -29.06 -35.25 -45.65
C GLU A 578 -29.51 -35.98 -46.96
N PRO A 579 -30.60 -36.81 -47.02
CA PRO A 579 -31.79 -36.96 -46.13
C PRO A 579 -32.14 -38.45 -45.77
N THR A 580 -33.10 -38.87 -44.93
CA THR A 580 -34.58 -38.71 -44.99
C THR A 580 -35.25 -39.49 -43.80
N LEU A 581 -36.30 -38.92 -43.19
CA LEU A 581 -37.53 -39.51 -42.58
C LEU A 581 -37.51 -40.54 -41.39
N THR A 582 -37.81 -40.02 -40.18
CA THR A 582 -38.76 -40.40 -39.06
C THR A 582 -39.64 -41.69 -39.11
N PRO A 583 -40.39 -42.07 -38.03
CA PRO A 583 -40.10 -42.18 -36.58
C PRO A 583 -40.75 -43.44 -35.89
N GLY A 584 -40.53 -43.66 -34.58
CA GLY A 584 -41.35 -44.54 -33.70
C GLY A 584 -40.62 -44.85 -32.38
N GLU A 585 -41.08 -44.34 -31.23
CA GLU A 585 -41.86 -45.05 -30.17
C GLU A 585 -41.07 -46.21 -29.50
N SER A 586 -41.06 -46.51 -28.21
CA SER A 586 -41.48 -45.98 -26.90
C SER A 586 -41.18 -47.12 -25.90
N GLU A 587 -41.03 -46.82 -24.59
CA GLU A 587 -41.16 -47.78 -23.45
C GLU A 587 -40.06 -48.89 -23.31
N SER A 588 -39.69 -49.47 -22.16
CA SER A 588 -40.06 -49.41 -20.74
C SER A 588 -39.05 -50.25 -19.93
N ALA A 589 -38.85 -49.89 -18.65
CA ALA A 589 -38.79 -50.72 -17.43
C ALA A 589 -37.90 -51.98 -17.28
N ALA A 590 -37.35 -52.10 -16.05
CA ALA A 590 -37.11 -53.28 -15.18
C ALA A 590 -35.72 -53.17 -14.50
N GLU A 591 -35.65 -52.95 -13.17
CA GLU A 591 -35.56 -53.99 -12.10
C GLU A 591 -34.30 -54.86 -12.20
N LEU A 592 -33.61 -55.35 -11.16
CA LEU A 592 -33.61 -55.34 -9.69
C LEU A 592 -32.34 -56.16 -9.35
N THR A 593 -31.65 -55.91 -8.24
CA THR A 593 -31.21 -56.96 -7.29
C THR A 593 -30.44 -56.38 -6.10
N GLU A 594 -31.02 -56.57 -4.91
CA GLU A 594 -30.37 -56.56 -3.59
C GLU A 594 -29.58 -57.86 -3.36
N VAL A 595 -28.51 -57.81 -2.56
CA VAL A 595 -28.20 -58.82 -1.53
C VAL A 595 -27.56 -58.14 -0.31
N LYS A 596 -28.16 -58.40 0.86
CA LYS A 596 -27.72 -58.07 2.23
C LYS A 596 -26.58 -58.97 2.73
N SER A 597 -25.79 -58.46 3.68
CA SER A 597 -25.28 -59.23 4.83
C SER A 597 -24.93 -58.31 6.01
N GLU A 598 -25.72 -58.43 7.08
CA GLU A 598 -25.43 -58.16 8.51
C GLU A 598 -24.36 -59.19 8.99
N ASP A 599 -23.61 -59.11 10.10
CA ASP A 599 -23.69 -58.49 11.43
C ASP A 599 -22.27 -58.51 12.06
N GLY A 600 -22.05 -57.75 13.14
CA GLY A 600 -20.93 -57.97 14.07
C GLY A 600 -20.65 -56.80 15.02
N GLU A 601 -21.28 -56.85 16.20
CA GLU A 601 -21.12 -55.98 17.38
C GLU A 601 -19.72 -56.05 18.01
N ASP A 602 -19.29 -54.95 18.65
CA ASP A 602 -18.72 -54.95 20.01
C ASP A 602 -18.70 -53.52 20.57
N ASP A 603 -19.28 -53.37 21.76
CA ASP A 603 -19.32 -52.18 22.62
C ASP A 603 -17.96 -51.95 23.33
N ASP A 604 -17.66 -50.70 23.69
CA ASP A 604 -17.38 -50.30 25.08
C ASP A 604 -17.06 -48.79 25.19
N GLU A 605 -17.85 -48.13 26.05
CA GLU A 605 -17.59 -47.04 27.03
C GLU A 605 -16.33 -46.16 26.83
N GLU A 606 -16.32 -44.83 27.01
CA GLU A 606 -16.74 -44.09 28.20
C GLU A 606 -16.43 -42.57 28.00
N PHE A 607 -17.09 -41.74 28.81
CA PHE A 607 -16.75 -40.39 29.27
C PHE A 607 -17.42 -39.12 28.68
N SER A 608 -18.12 -38.50 29.63
CA SER A 608 -18.97 -37.32 29.67
C SER A 608 -18.22 -35.98 29.63
N LEU A 609 -18.89 -35.03 29.00
CA LEU A 609 -19.07 -33.58 29.28
C LEU A 609 -18.22 -32.91 30.39
N ASP A 610 -17.64 -31.76 30.02
CA ASP A 610 -18.10 -30.44 30.48
C ASP A 610 -17.91 -29.39 29.36
#